data_AF-A0A7C1NPN3-F1
#
_entry.id   AF-A0A7C1NPN3-F1
#
_cell.length_a   1.000
_cell.length_b   1.000
_cell.length_c   1.000
_cell.angle_alpha   90.00
_cell.angle_beta   90.00
_cell.angle_gamma   90.00
#
_symmetry.space_group_name_H-M   'P 1'
#
loop_
_entity.id
_entity.type
_entity.pdbx_description
1 polymer ?
#
loop_
_entity_poly.entity_id
_entity_poly.type
_entity_poly.pdbx_seq_one_letter_code
_entity_poly.pdbx_strand_id
1 'polypeptide(L)'
;KKAPDLKEVKVRPRIGDHDLNLKIRNARKFLDHGHKVKVTMFFRGRERAKPELGMEVFKKLLVILPGNYVIQQHPRHDGNSITMVLSPK
;
A
#
# COMPACT_ATOMS: atom_id res chain seq x y z
N LYS A 1 25.35 3.14 -8.05
CA LYS A 1 23.97 2.61 -8.05
C LYS A 1 23.45 2.68 -6.62
N LYS A 2 22.46 3.52 -6.32
CA LYS A 2 21.85 3.57 -4.98
C LYS A 2 21.02 2.30 -4.81
N ALA A 3 21.21 1.57 -3.71
CA ALA A 3 20.44 0.36 -3.46
C ALA A 3 18.93 0.71 -3.39
N PRO A 4 18.05 -0.18 -3.87
CA PRO A 4 16.61 0.04 -3.78
C PRO A 4 16.17 0.05 -2.31
N ASP A 5 16.02 1.26 -1.74
CA ASP A 5 15.49 1.43 -0.39
C ASP A 5 14.02 0.99 -0.31
N LEU A 6 13.61 0.47 0.85
CA LEU A 6 12.22 0.18 1.17
C LEU A 6 11.53 1.45 1.70
N LYS A 7 10.57 1.98 0.96
CA LYS A 7 9.74 3.12 1.36
C LYS A 7 8.42 2.64 1.93
N GLU A 8 8.05 3.13 3.10
CA GLU A 8 6.78 2.78 3.73
C GLU A 8 5.70 3.83 3.44
N VAL A 9 4.53 3.38 2.99
CA VAL A 9 3.34 4.19 2.78
C VAL A 9 2.26 3.72 3.75
N LYS A 10 1.91 4.58 4.71
CA LYS A 10 0.88 4.27 5.71
C LYS A 10 -0.48 4.77 5.24
N VAL A 11 -1.46 3.89 5.30
CA VAL A 11 -2.86 4.16 4.93
C VAL A 11 -3.80 3.85 6.10
N ARG A 12 -4.99 4.46 6.08
CA ARG A 12 -6.03 4.25 7.08
C ARG A 12 -7.21 3.48 6.46
N PRO A 13 -7.95 2.68 7.24
CA PRO A 13 -9.12 1.95 6.73
C PRO A 13 -10.24 2.88 6.26
N ARG A 14 -10.37 4.08 6.84
CA ARG A 14 -11.30 5.14 6.39
C ARG A 14 -10.59 6.26 5.65
N ILE A 15 -9.75 5.92 4.69
CA ILE A 15 -9.10 6.91 3.81
C ILE A 15 -10.10 7.40 2.76
N GLY A 16 -10.19 8.71 2.54
CA GLY A 16 -10.99 9.28 1.45
C GLY A 16 -10.31 9.10 0.10
N ASP A 17 -11.07 9.08 -1.00
CA ASP A 17 -10.54 8.83 -2.35
C ASP A 17 -9.45 9.84 -2.75
N HIS A 18 -9.58 11.11 -2.35
CA HIS A 18 -8.57 12.13 -2.62
C HIS A 18 -7.23 11.81 -1.93
N ASP A 19 -7.24 11.46 -0.64
CA ASP A 19 -6.02 11.12 0.10
C ASP A 19 -5.41 9.80 -0.41
N LEU A 20 -6.25 8.81 -0.73
CA LEU A 20 -5.80 7.57 -1.34
C LEU A 20 -5.06 7.85 -2.66
N ASN A 21 -5.62 8.67 -3.53
CA ASN A 21 -4.99 9.06 -4.79
C ASN A 21 -3.64 9.77 -4.59
N LEU A 22 -3.50 10.61 -3.56
CA LEU A 22 -2.22 11.24 -3.22
C LEU A 22 -1.18 10.20 -2.78
N LYS A 23 -1.58 9.23 -1.94
CA LYS A 23 -0.70 8.13 -1.51
C LYS A 23 -0.26 7.26 -2.68
N ILE A 24 -1.16 6.99 -3.63
CA ILE A 24 -0.86 6.23 -4.86
C ILE A 24 0.15 6.96 -5.73
N ARG A 25 -0.02 8.27 -5.95
CA ARG A 25 0.96 9.08 -6.71
C ARG A 25 2.33 9.03 -6.07
N ASN A 26 2.42 9.08 -4.74
CA ASN A 26 3.69 8.98 -4.02
C ASN A 26 4.30 7.57 -4.12
N ALA A 27 3.49 6.52 -3.96
CA ALA A 27 3.93 5.15 -4.16
C ALA A 27 4.48 4.93 -5.58
N ARG A 28 3.78 5.45 -6.61
CA ARG A 28 4.25 5.43 -7.99
C ARG A 28 5.59 6.12 -8.16
N LYS A 29 5.77 7.33 -7.62
CA LYS A 29 7.06 8.02 -7.65
C LYS A 29 8.18 7.19 -7.03
N PHE A 30 7.93 6.52 -5.91
CA PHE A 30 8.95 5.64 -5.32
C PHE A 30 9.29 4.46 -6.24
N LEU A 31 8.30 3.82 -6.83
CA LEU A 31 8.50 2.72 -7.78
C LEU A 31 9.27 3.20 -9.04
N ASP A 32 8.89 4.34 -9.61
CA ASP A 32 9.57 4.91 -10.78
C ASP A 32 11.03 5.29 -10.48
N HIS A 33 11.37 5.59 -9.23
CA HIS A 33 12.74 5.84 -8.77
C HIS A 33 13.51 4.54 -8.43
N GLY A 34 12.92 3.37 -8.65
CA GLY A 34 13.55 2.08 -8.35
C GLY A 34 13.50 1.69 -6.87
N HIS A 35 12.61 2.29 -6.06
CA HIS A 35 12.43 1.92 -4.66
C HIS A 35 11.28 0.92 -4.49
N LYS A 36 11.43 0.01 -3.52
CA LYS A 36 10.34 -0.86 -3.09
C LYS A 36 9.37 -0.07 -2.22
N VAL A 37 8.09 -0.37 -2.33
CA VAL A 37 7.05 0.29 -1.55
C VAL A 37 6.33 -0.73 -0.67
N LYS A 38 6.43 -0.57 0.65
CA LYS A 38 5.62 -1.27 1.63
C LYS A 38 4.40 -0.43 1.97
N VAL A 39 3.22 -0.89 1.60
CA VAL A 39 1.96 -0.26 2.00
C VAL A 39 1.47 -0.94 3.28
N THR A 40 1.32 -0.16 4.35
CA THR A 40 0.88 -0.66 5.66
C THR A 40 -0.41 0.04 6.08
N MET A 41 -1.44 -0.74 6.38
CA MET A 41 -2.69 -0.26 6.97
C MET A 41 -2.78 -0.70 8.43
N PHE A 42 -2.83 0.23 9.36
CA PHE A 42 -3.01 -0.08 10.79
C PHE A 42 -4.48 0.00 11.18
N PHE A 43 -4.99 -1.06 11.79
CA PHE A 43 -6.32 -1.07 12.42
C PHE A 43 -6.20 -0.60 13.86
N ARG A 44 -7.09 0.31 14.28
CA ARG A 44 -7.16 0.76 15.68
C ARG A 44 -8.51 0.35 16.30
N GLY A 45 -8.45 -0.24 17.50
CA GLY A 45 -9.62 -0.55 18.31
C GLY A 45 -10.67 -1.41 17.58
N ARG A 46 -11.89 -0.88 17.46
CA ARG A 46 -13.07 -1.57 16.88
C ARG A 46 -12.96 -1.82 15.37
N GLU A 47 -11.98 -1.22 14.69
CA GLU A 47 -11.77 -1.41 13.26
C GLU A 47 -11.21 -2.80 12.92
N ARG A 48 -10.67 -3.54 13.90
CA ARG A 48 -10.25 -4.94 13.74
C ARG A 48 -11.41 -5.87 13.34
N ALA A 49 -12.66 -5.47 13.62
CA ALA A 49 -13.85 -6.25 13.26
C ALA A 49 -14.21 -6.15 11.77
N LYS A 50 -13.60 -5.23 11.01
CA LYS A 50 -13.85 -5.06 9.57
C LYS A 50 -12.56 -5.06 8.75
N PRO A 51 -11.83 -6.19 8.71
CA PRO A 51 -10.63 -6.34 7.89
C PRO A 51 -10.92 -6.18 6.38
N GLU A 52 -12.13 -6.52 5.96
CA GLU A 52 -12.60 -6.44 4.57
C GLU A 52 -12.48 -5.04 3.99
N LEU A 53 -12.81 -4.00 4.77
CA LEU A 53 -12.64 -2.60 4.37
C LEU A 53 -11.19 -2.28 4.01
N GLY A 54 -10.23 -2.84 4.74
CA GLY A 54 -8.82 -2.67 4.42
C GLY A 54 -8.47 -3.35 3.11
N MET A 55 -8.89 -4.60 2.93
CA MET A 55 -8.64 -5.36 1.70
C MET A 55 -9.23 -4.67 0.47
N GLU A 56 -10.41 -4.05 0.57
CA GLU A 56 -10.99 -3.24 -0.50
C GLU A 56 -10.12 -2.03 -0.86
N VAL A 57 -9.56 -1.33 0.12
CA VAL A 57 -8.64 -0.21 -0.14
C VAL A 57 -7.39 -0.69 -0.87
N PHE A 58 -6.82 -1.84 -0.49
CA PHE A 58 -5.69 -2.43 -1.22
C PHE A 58 -6.07 -2.84 -2.65
N LYS A 59 -7.26 -3.42 -2.86
CA LYS A 59 -7.76 -3.74 -4.20
C LYS A 59 -7.91 -2.48 -5.06
N LYS A 60 -8.53 -1.42 -4.52
CA LYS A 60 -8.65 -0.11 -5.20
C LYS A 60 -7.27 0.46 -5.54
N LEU A 61 -6.31 0.36 -4.61
CA LEU A 61 -4.95 0.79 -4.85
C LEU A 61 -4.31 0.08 -6.04
N LEU A 62 -4.43 -1.24 -6.13
CA LEU A 62 -3.88 -2.04 -7.23
C LEU A 62 -4.55 -1.72 -8.58
N VAL A 63 -5.85 -1.40 -8.59
CA VAL A 63 -6.58 -1.00 -9.80
C VAL A 63 -6.14 0.37 -10.31
N ILE A 64 -5.93 1.33 -9.40
CA ILE A 64 -5.58 2.72 -9.76
C ILE A 64 -4.07 2.86 -10.05
N LEU A 65 -3.23 2.04 -9.41
CA LEU A 65 -1.79 2.05 -9.64
C LEU A 65 -1.48 1.34 -10.98
N PRO A 66 -1.02 2.05 -12.01
CA PRO A 66 -0.71 1.45 -13.31
C PRO A 66 0.46 0.48 -13.21
N GLY A 67 0.43 -0.62 -13.99
CA GLY A 67 1.22 -1.85 -13.86
C GLY A 67 2.75 -1.79 -14.06
N ASN A 68 3.41 -0.73 -13.58
CA ASN A 68 4.86 -0.58 -13.57
C ASN A 68 5.50 -1.14 -12.28
N TYR A 69 4.95 -2.22 -11.75
CA TYR A 69 5.40 -2.85 -10.51
C TYR A 69 5.12 -4.34 -10.49
N VAL A 70 5.84 -5.06 -9.64
CA VAL A 70 5.62 -6.46 -9.32
C VAL A 70 5.14 -6.55 -7.88
N ILE A 71 4.06 -7.29 -7.64
CA ILE A 71 3.60 -7.58 -6.28
C ILE A 71 4.57 -8.60 -5.67
N GLN A 72 5.48 -8.15 -4.81
CA GLN A 72 6.39 -9.03 -4.09
C GLN A 72 5.66 -9.77 -2.97
N GLN A 73 4.73 -9.09 -2.30
CA GLN A 73 3.91 -9.65 -1.24
C GLN A 73 2.49 -9.10 -1.35
N HIS A 74 1.54 -10.01 -1.54
CA HIS A 74 0.12 -9.68 -1.58
C HIS A 74 -0.37 -9.09 -0.24
N PRO A 75 -1.46 -8.31 -0.24
CA PRO A 75 -2.08 -7.81 0.98
C PRO A 75 -2.36 -8.98 1.93
N ARG A 76 -1.71 -8.98 3.09
CA ARG A 76 -1.93 -9.99 4.12
C ARG A 76 -2.02 -9.36 5.49
N HIS A 77 -2.73 -10.05 6.38
CA HIS A 77 -2.76 -9.70 7.79
C HIS A 77 -1.38 -9.88 8.43
N ASP A 78 -0.96 -8.86 9.17
CA ASP A 78 0.26 -8.81 9.96
C ASP A 78 -0.09 -8.23 11.32
N GLY A 79 -0.54 -9.10 12.22
CA GLY A 79 -1.07 -8.76 13.53
C GLY A 79 -2.24 -7.77 13.45
N ASN A 80 -1.98 -6.53 13.85
CA ASN A 80 -2.97 -5.43 13.88
C ASN A 80 -2.97 -4.58 12.60
N SER A 81 -2.33 -5.06 11.54
CA SER A 81 -2.20 -4.35 10.28
C SER A 81 -2.44 -5.26 9.09
N ILE A 82 -2.72 -4.68 7.93
CA ILE A 82 -2.54 -5.36 6.64
C ILE A 82 -1.35 -4.72 5.96
N THR A 83 -0.46 -5.56 5.43
CA THR A 83 0.73 -5.12 4.72
C THR A 83 0.78 -5.71 3.31
N MET A 84 1.28 -4.91 2.37
CA MET A 84 1.54 -5.29 0.99
C MET A 84 2.91 -4.73 0.59
N VAL A 85 3.68 -5.47 -0.21
CA VAL A 85 4.97 -5.00 -0.72
C VAL A 85 4.96 -5.04 -2.25
N LEU A 86 5.25 -3.88 -2.84
CA LEU A 86 5.42 -3.69 -4.27
C LEU A 86 6.90 -3.46 -4.58
N SER A 87 7.40 -4.14 -5.60
CA SER A 87 8.72 -3.90 -6.16
C SER A 87 8.58 -3.16 -7.49
N PRO A 88 9.49 -2.23 -7.79
CA PRO A 88 9.54 -1.62 -9.12
C PRO A 88 9.89 -2.71 -10.15
N LYS A 89 9.35 -2.57 -11.36
CA LYS A 89 9.71 -3.44 -12.48
C LYS A 89 11.04 -3.03 -13.09
#